data_AF-A0A9D8F4B0-F1
#
_entry.id   AF-A0A9D8F4B0-F1
#
_cell.length_a   1.000
_cell.length_b   1.000
_cell.length_c   1.000
_cell.angle_alpha   90.00
_cell.angle_beta   90.00
_cell.angle_gamma   90.00
#
_symmetry.space_group_name_H-M   'P 1'
#
loop_
_entity.id
_entity.type
_entity.pdbx_description
1 polymer ?
#
loop_
_entity_poly.entity_id
_entity_poly.type
_entity_poly.pdbx_seq_one_letter_code
_entity_poly.pdbx_strand_id
1 'polypeptide(L)'
;MSSTPATASPAKISATEAGVSQSDVAAIKELRDSYQSMRSELAKVIIGQEQVIERLLICILARGHGLLMGVPGLAKTTMVNALSQVMSLEFSRIQFTPDLMPSDITGTDILQETDQPGRRAFVFVKGPVFANIVLADEINRTPPKTQSALLEAMQEHRVTVAGRVFTLPSPFFVLATQNPIEQEGTYALPEAQLDRFMFFIHVEYPTRAEESRIARETTGGKPPELKHLLHAEQILRYQDVVQRVPVPDHVVEAAVALVRKTRPREADAPDWLKKWVTWGAGPRAIQYLIRGARAHATLEGSYLVRQEDLEAVAHPVLTHRILTNFQAQAEGVSSTQVIDRLLQEARSGGGHA
;
A
#
# COMPACT_ATOMS: atom_id res chain seq x y z
N MET A 1 -13.95 6.31 -47.07
CA MET A 1 -15.05 5.99 -46.14
C MET A 1 -14.58 4.84 -45.27
N SER A 2 -13.92 5.20 -44.17
CA SER A 2 -13.25 4.29 -43.23
C SER A 2 -14.17 4.05 -42.05
N SER A 3 -14.68 2.82 -41.92
CA SER A 3 -15.47 2.38 -40.77
C SER A 3 -14.54 2.01 -39.61
N THR A 4 -14.57 2.84 -38.57
CA THR A 4 -13.97 2.58 -37.26
C THR A 4 -14.67 1.37 -36.60
N PRO A 5 -13.95 0.39 -36.02
CA PRO A 5 -14.60 -0.62 -35.20
C PRO A 5 -14.96 0.00 -33.84
N ALA A 6 -16.24 -0.10 -33.49
CA ALA A 6 -16.77 0.30 -32.19
C ALA A 6 -16.19 -0.62 -31.10
N THR A 7 -15.56 -0.01 -30.10
CA THR A 7 -15.14 -0.65 -28.85
C THR A 7 -16.39 -1.14 -28.09
N ALA A 8 -16.49 -2.45 -27.92
CA ALA A 8 -17.55 -3.07 -27.13
C ALA A 8 -17.39 -2.67 -25.65
N SER A 9 -18.45 -2.11 -25.06
CA SER A 9 -18.53 -1.82 -23.62
C SER A 9 -18.65 -3.14 -22.85
N PRO A 10 -17.86 -3.40 -21.79
CA PRO A 10 -17.88 -4.68 -21.11
C PRO A 10 -19.19 -4.85 -20.34
N ALA A 11 -19.81 -6.02 -20.50
CA ALA A 11 -21.09 -6.38 -19.89
C ALA A 11 -21.08 -6.16 -18.37
N LYS A 12 -22.02 -5.34 -17.88
CA LYS A 12 -22.25 -5.16 -16.45
C LYS A 12 -22.96 -6.41 -15.91
N ILE A 13 -22.19 -7.31 -15.30
CA ILE A 13 -22.74 -8.43 -14.51
C ILE A 13 -23.64 -7.84 -13.41
N SER A 14 -24.84 -8.39 -13.24
CA SER A 14 -25.78 -7.89 -12.25
C SER A 14 -25.33 -8.28 -10.83
N ALA A 15 -25.60 -7.43 -9.82
CA ALA A 15 -25.21 -7.70 -8.44
C ALA A 15 -25.79 -9.02 -7.89
N THR A 16 -26.94 -9.46 -8.42
CA THR A 16 -27.60 -10.72 -8.07
C THR A 16 -26.82 -11.94 -8.59
N GLU A 17 -26.23 -11.86 -9.79
CA GLU A 17 -25.39 -12.94 -10.34
C GLU A 17 -24.04 -13.05 -9.64
N ALA A 18 -23.54 -11.94 -9.07
CA ALA A 18 -22.31 -11.94 -8.27
C ALA A 18 -22.50 -12.46 -6.83
N GLY A 19 -23.74 -12.74 -6.38
CA GLY A 19 -24.00 -13.19 -5.00
C GLY A 19 -23.75 -12.13 -3.93
N VAL A 20 -23.76 -10.84 -4.32
CA VAL A 20 -23.50 -9.71 -3.43
C VAL A 20 -24.80 -9.22 -2.81
N SER A 21 -24.82 -8.99 -1.50
CA SER A 21 -26.04 -8.55 -0.81
C SER A 21 -26.44 -7.13 -1.23
N GLN A 22 -27.74 -6.78 -1.16
CA GLN A 22 -28.19 -5.41 -1.47
C GLN A 22 -27.53 -4.35 -0.57
N SER A 23 -27.20 -4.71 0.69
CA SER A 23 -26.45 -3.86 1.61
C SER A 23 -25.03 -3.59 1.10
N ASP A 24 -24.37 -4.61 0.55
CA ASP A 24 -23.02 -4.46 0.00
C ASP A 24 -23.03 -3.64 -1.27
N VAL A 25 -24.03 -3.82 -2.15
CA VAL A 25 -24.20 -2.97 -3.35
C VAL A 25 -24.30 -1.49 -2.98
N ALA A 26 -25.10 -1.16 -1.95
CA ALA A 26 -25.23 0.21 -1.47
C ALA A 26 -23.90 0.75 -0.90
N ALA A 27 -23.19 -0.06 -0.11
CA ALA A 27 -21.91 0.33 0.45
C ALA A 27 -20.80 0.51 -0.60
N ILE A 28 -20.78 -0.32 -1.65
CA ILE A 28 -19.84 -0.19 -2.78
C ILE A 28 -20.09 1.12 -3.54
N LYS A 29 -21.36 1.47 -3.75
CA LYS A 29 -21.71 2.75 -4.37
C LYS A 29 -21.28 3.93 -3.48
N GLU A 30 -21.57 3.87 -2.18
CA GLU A 30 -21.17 4.88 -1.19
C GLU A 30 -19.64 5.05 -1.16
N LEU A 31 -18.89 3.95 -1.21
CA LEU A 31 -17.43 3.95 -1.28
C LEU A 31 -16.93 4.63 -2.56
N ARG A 32 -17.50 4.30 -3.72
CA ARG A 32 -17.11 4.92 -5.00
C ARG A 32 -17.34 6.43 -5.00
N ASP A 33 -18.49 6.88 -4.51
CA ASP A 33 -18.83 8.30 -4.45
C ASP A 33 -17.90 9.04 -3.46
N SER A 34 -17.59 8.39 -2.32
CA SER A 34 -16.60 8.87 -1.35
C SER A 34 -15.21 8.94 -1.97
N TYR A 35 -14.79 7.93 -2.73
CA TYR A 35 -13.49 7.86 -3.41
C TYR A 35 -13.30 9.01 -4.40
N GLN A 36 -14.31 9.31 -5.22
CA GLN A 36 -14.27 10.44 -6.15
C GLN A 36 -14.15 11.78 -5.40
N SER A 37 -14.89 11.92 -4.30
CA SER A 37 -14.83 13.11 -3.44
C SER A 37 -13.45 13.25 -2.80
N MET A 38 -12.87 12.17 -2.28
CA MET A 38 -11.52 12.15 -1.71
C MET A 38 -10.46 12.51 -2.74
N ARG A 39 -10.54 11.97 -3.96
CA ARG A 39 -9.59 12.33 -5.04
C ARG A 39 -9.64 13.82 -5.36
N SER A 40 -10.84 14.39 -5.48
CA SER A 40 -10.99 15.82 -5.73
C SER A 40 -10.49 16.67 -4.57
N GLU A 41 -10.64 16.21 -3.32
CA GLU A 41 -10.21 16.93 -2.14
C GLU A 41 -8.67 16.89 -2.00
N LEU A 42 -8.07 15.71 -2.20
CA LEU A 42 -6.62 15.50 -2.17
C LEU A 42 -5.89 16.23 -3.31
N ALA A 43 -6.50 16.33 -4.49
CA ALA A 43 -5.95 17.04 -5.65
C ALA A 43 -5.75 18.56 -5.43
N LYS A 44 -6.33 19.14 -4.36
CA LYS A 44 -6.10 20.54 -3.97
C LYS A 44 -4.70 20.77 -3.38
N VAL A 45 -4.11 19.73 -2.80
CA VAL A 45 -2.82 19.81 -2.10
C VAL A 45 -1.75 18.97 -2.79
N ILE A 46 -2.16 17.86 -3.41
CA ILE A 46 -1.27 16.88 -4.03
C ILE A 46 -1.43 16.97 -5.54
N ILE A 47 -0.33 17.27 -6.24
CA ILE A 47 -0.32 17.50 -7.68
C ILE A 47 0.50 16.40 -8.36
N GLY A 48 -0.08 15.72 -9.36
CA GLY A 48 0.65 14.76 -10.20
C GLY A 48 0.97 13.42 -9.54
N GLN A 49 0.21 13.03 -8.51
CA GLN A 49 0.44 11.81 -7.73
C GLN A 49 -0.85 10.99 -7.56
N GLU A 50 -1.75 11.07 -8.53
CA GLU A 50 -3.06 10.43 -8.49
C GLU A 50 -2.94 8.90 -8.35
N GLN A 51 -2.01 8.28 -9.09
CA GLN A 51 -1.75 6.83 -9.00
C GLN A 51 -1.20 6.42 -7.63
N VAL A 52 -0.38 7.26 -7.00
CA VAL A 52 0.17 6.98 -5.67
C VAL A 52 -0.96 7.02 -4.64
N ILE A 53 -1.81 8.06 -4.69
CA ILE A 53 -3.00 8.19 -3.82
C ILE A 53 -3.92 6.97 -3.99
N GLU A 54 -4.19 6.57 -5.22
CA GLU A 54 -5.03 5.41 -5.51
C GLU A 54 -4.45 4.13 -4.89
N ARG A 55 -3.15 3.87 -5.06
CA ARG A 55 -2.47 2.72 -4.44
C ARG A 55 -2.51 2.77 -2.92
N LEU A 56 -2.38 3.95 -2.30
CA LEU A 56 -2.50 4.11 -0.85
C LEU A 56 -3.92 3.78 -0.37
N LEU A 57 -4.95 4.27 -1.05
CA LEU A 57 -6.34 3.98 -0.74
C LEU A 57 -6.67 2.49 -0.88
N ILE A 58 -6.20 1.86 -1.97
CA ILE A 58 -6.29 0.40 -2.16
C ILE A 58 -5.62 -0.33 -1.00
N CYS A 59 -4.42 0.10 -0.59
CA CYS A 59 -3.69 -0.52 0.51
C CYS A 59 -4.44 -0.43 1.85
N ILE A 60 -5.00 0.74 2.17
CA ILE A 60 -5.82 0.95 3.38
C ILE A 60 -7.07 0.08 3.34
N LEU A 61 -7.81 0.07 2.23
CA LEU A 61 -9.04 -0.72 2.08
C LEU A 61 -8.79 -2.23 2.07
N ALA A 62 -7.62 -2.66 1.62
CA ALA A 62 -7.20 -4.06 1.63
C ALA A 62 -6.60 -4.53 2.99
N ARG A 63 -6.55 -3.64 4.01
CA ARG A 63 -5.86 -3.88 5.29
C ARG A 63 -4.39 -4.28 5.10
N GLY A 64 -3.72 -3.62 4.15
CA GLY A 64 -2.30 -3.79 3.88
C GLY A 64 -1.47 -2.64 4.45
N HIS A 65 -0.15 -2.78 4.32
CA HIS A 65 0.82 -1.71 4.60
C HIS A 65 1.61 -1.38 3.32
N GLY A 66 1.98 -0.12 3.16
CA GLY A 66 2.71 0.36 2.01
C GLY A 66 4.19 0.62 2.33
N LEU A 67 5.05 0.34 1.36
CA LEU A 67 6.43 0.81 1.31
C LEU A 67 6.54 1.77 0.13
N LEU A 68 6.93 3.01 0.41
CA LEU A 68 7.03 4.08 -0.57
C LEU A 68 8.49 4.43 -0.82
N MET A 69 8.93 4.20 -2.05
CA MET A 69 10.26 4.58 -2.51
C MET A 69 10.16 5.84 -3.36
N GLY A 70 10.97 6.83 -3.04
CA GLY A 70 11.04 8.07 -3.81
C GLY A 70 12.15 8.96 -3.27
N VAL A 71 12.55 9.96 -4.04
CA VAL A 71 13.55 10.92 -3.60
C VAL A 71 12.99 11.88 -2.53
N PRO A 72 13.86 12.56 -1.76
CA PRO A 72 13.44 13.63 -0.87
C PRO A 72 12.69 14.74 -1.60
N GLY A 73 11.74 15.38 -0.92
CA GLY A 73 11.03 16.55 -1.45
C GLY A 73 9.77 16.26 -2.29
N LEU A 74 9.39 15.00 -2.52
CA LEU A 74 8.17 14.64 -3.28
C LEU A 74 6.87 14.69 -2.46
N ALA A 75 6.77 15.63 -1.51
CA ALA A 75 5.57 15.87 -0.70
C ALA A 75 4.96 14.63 -0.01
N LYS A 76 5.76 13.59 0.28
CA LYS A 76 5.29 12.33 0.89
C LYS A 76 4.60 12.54 2.22
N THR A 77 5.20 13.34 3.10
CA THR A 77 4.62 13.70 4.41
C THR A 77 3.30 14.47 4.23
N THR A 78 3.26 15.41 3.28
CA THR A 78 2.04 16.16 2.95
C THR A 78 0.94 15.23 2.45
N MET A 79 1.28 14.25 1.61
CA MET A 79 0.32 13.27 1.08
C MET A 79 -0.33 12.45 2.18
N VAL A 80 0.46 11.89 3.10
CA VAL A 80 -0.08 11.07 4.20
C VAL A 80 -0.88 11.91 5.19
N ASN A 81 -0.42 13.11 5.51
CA ASN A 81 -1.15 14.03 6.38
C ASN A 81 -2.48 14.50 5.75
N ALA A 82 -2.49 14.78 4.45
CA ALA A 82 -3.71 15.11 3.72
C ALA A 82 -4.71 13.93 3.75
N LEU A 83 -4.20 12.71 3.56
CA LEU A 83 -5.01 11.50 3.63
C LEU A 83 -5.61 11.28 5.02
N SER A 84 -4.82 11.44 6.09
CA SER A 84 -5.33 11.31 7.46
C SER A 84 -6.37 12.36 7.81
N GLN A 85 -6.22 13.60 7.33
CA GLN A 85 -7.22 14.65 7.50
C GLN A 85 -8.52 14.30 6.77
N VAL A 86 -8.45 13.94 5.48
CA VAL A 86 -9.64 13.59 4.69
C VAL A 86 -10.39 12.39 5.28
N MET A 87 -9.66 11.46 5.90
CA MET A 87 -10.20 10.24 6.52
C MET A 87 -10.51 10.38 8.03
N SER A 88 -10.28 11.56 8.62
CA SER A 88 -10.40 11.83 10.06
C SER A 88 -9.73 10.76 10.94
N LEU A 89 -8.53 10.35 10.55
CA LEU A 89 -7.74 9.33 11.24
C LEU A 89 -6.61 9.98 12.04
N GLU A 90 -6.29 9.40 13.21
CA GLU A 90 -5.13 9.83 13.97
C GLU A 90 -3.85 9.58 13.17
N PHE A 91 -3.03 10.62 13.03
CA PHE A 91 -1.77 10.58 12.29
C PHE A 91 -0.59 10.66 13.24
N SER A 92 0.41 9.81 12.98
CA SER A 92 1.67 9.82 13.68
C SER A 92 2.82 9.67 12.69
N ARG A 93 3.91 10.39 12.96
CA ARG A 93 5.13 10.37 12.16
C ARG A 93 6.28 9.89 13.03
N ILE A 94 6.99 8.87 12.54
CA ILE A 94 8.20 8.33 13.14
C ILE A 94 9.33 8.56 12.15
N GLN A 95 10.31 9.36 12.54
CA GLN A 95 11.55 9.49 11.78
C GLN A 95 12.51 8.40 12.26
N PHE A 96 12.91 7.51 11.36
CA PHE A 96 13.90 6.49 11.67
C PHE A 96 15.30 7.12 11.62
N THR A 97 15.94 7.17 12.78
CA THR A 97 17.31 7.63 12.96
C THR A 97 18.18 6.50 13.51
N PRO A 98 19.52 6.57 13.38
CA PRO A 98 20.40 5.49 13.84
C PRO A 98 20.32 5.19 15.34
N ASP A 99 19.90 6.17 16.14
CA ASP A 99 19.76 6.12 17.59
C ASP A 99 18.36 5.72 18.08
N LEU A 100 17.39 5.60 17.18
CA LEU A 100 16.00 5.26 17.53
C LEU A 100 15.92 3.87 18.16
N MET A 101 15.35 3.80 19.37
CA MET A 101 15.17 2.54 20.10
C MET A 101 13.78 1.92 19.82
N PRO A 102 13.63 0.59 19.97
CA PRO A 102 12.32 -0.06 19.88
C PRO A 102 11.25 0.56 20.77
N SER A 103 11.62 0.95 22.00
CA SER A 103 10.74 1.60 22.97
C SER A 103 10.22 2.96 22.52
N ASP A 104 10.96 3.66 21.66
CA ASP A 104 10.54 4.97 21.13
C ASP A 104 9.44 4.81 20.08
N ILE A 105 9.24 3.60 19.54
CA ILE A 105 8.15 3.23 18.63
C ILE A 105 6.98 2.66 19.42
N THR A 106 7.27 1.67 20.29
CA THR A 106 6.25 0.89 21.01
C THR A 106 5.71 1.60 22.24
N GLY A 107 6.42 2.59 22.78
CA GLY A 107 6.13 3.17 24.09
C GLY A 107 6.97 2.57 25.21
N THR A 108 6.95 3.24 26.36
CA THR A 108 7.75 2.91 27.53
C THR A 108 6.98 3.19 28.82
N ASP A 109 7.34 2.49 29.90
CA ASP A 109 6.83 2.78 31.24
C ASP A 109 7.66 3.91 31.85
N ILE A 110 7.00 5.01 32.21
CA ILE A 110 7.63 6.11 32.96
C ILE A 110 7.19 6.07 34.41
N LEU A 111 8.08 6.46 35.31
CA LEU A 111 7.75 6.59 36.72
C LEU A 111 7.13 7.96 36.96
N GLN A 112 5.82 8.00 37.22
CA GLN A 112 5.08 9.23 37.46
C GLN A 112 4.65 9.33 38.93
N GLU A 113 4.66 10.54 39.50
CA GLU A 113 4.06 10.78 40.81
C GLU A 113 2.54 10.67 40.68
N THR A 114 1.94 9.89 41.58
CA THR A 114 0.49 9.78 41.67
C THR A 114 -0.10 11.01 42.34
N ASP A 115 -1.42 11.15 42.31
CA ASP A 115 -2.16 12.22 43.02
C ASP A 115 -1.90 12.25 44.54
N GLN A 116 -1.26 11.22 45.09
CA GLN A 116 -0.77 11.16 46.47
C GLN A 116 0.71 11.57 46.54
N PRO A 117 1.06 12.63 47.29
CA PRO A 117 2.44 13.06 47.47
C PRO A 117 3.34 11.93 47.97
N GLY A 118 4.46 11.68 47.28
CA GLY A 118 5.46 10.69 47.67
C GLY A 118 5.22 9.26 47.16
N ARG A 119 4.11 8.98 46.47
CA ARG A 119 3.87 7.66 45.84
C ARG A 119 4.10 7.74 44.34
N ARG A 120 4.97 6.87 43.83
CA ARG A 120 5.31 6.77 42.41
C ARG A 120 4.72 5.50 41.79
N ALA A 121 4.18 5.60 40.58
CA ALA A 121 3.65 4.47 39.83
C ALA A 121 4.26 4.44 38.42
N PHE A 122 4.45 3.23 37.88
CA PHE A 122 4.81 3.06 36.48
C PHE A 122 3.57 3.27 35.61
N VAL A 123 3.58 4.33 34.82
CA VAL A 123 2.52 4.67 33.86
C VAL A 123 3.06 4.41 32.46
N PHE A 124 2.32 3.62 31.68
CA PHE A 124 2.69 3.34 30.30
C PHE A 124 2.39 4.54 29.40
N VAL A 125 3.41 5.06 28.75
CA VAL A 125 3.28 6.09 27.71
C VAL A 125 3.26 5.40 26.36
N LYS A 126 2.12 5.49 25.67
CA LYS A 126 1.94 4.96 24.32
C LYS A 126 2.94 5.62 23.37
N GLY A 127 3.66 4.79 22.62
CA GLY A 127 4.53 5.27 21.54
C GLY A 127 3.76 5.75 20.33
N PRO A 128 4.46 6.32 19.34
CA PRO A 128 3.88 6.85 18.11
C PRO A 128 3.20 5.79 17.23
N VAL A 129 3.40 4.49 17.47
CA VAL A 129 2.70 3.43 16.75
C VAL A 129 1.21 3.34 17.09
N PHE A 130 0.76 3.94 18.20
CA PHE A 130 -0.65 3.98 18.61
C PHE A 130 -1.43 5.09 17.89
N ALA A 131 -1.42 5.08 16.56
CA ALA A 131 -2.20 5.95 15.70
C ALA A 131 -2.80 5.14 14.54
N ASN A 132 -3.86 5.66 13.90
CA ASN A 132 -4.48 4.98 12.78
C ASN A 132 -3.60 4.95 11.53
N ILE A 133 -2.90 6.05 11.25
CA ILE A 133 -1.94 6.18 10.15
C ILE A 133 -0.57 6.51 10.72
N VAL A 134 0.38 5.62 10.50
CA VAL A 134 1.79 5.80 10.90
C VAL A 134 2.65 5.98 9.65
N LEU A 135 3.27 7.15 9.52
CA LEU A 135 4.33 7.40 8.56
C LEU A 135 5.68 7.05 9.19
N ALA A 136 6.32 6.00 8.70
CA ALA A 136 7.66 5.58 9.12
C ALA A 136 8.70 6.07 8.10
N ASP A 137 9.22 7.27 8.30
CA ASP A 137 10.17 7.88 7.37
C ASP A 137 11.56 7.28 7.50
N GLU A 138 12.15 6.93 6.35
CA GLU A 138 13.54 6.45 6.23
C GLU A 138 13.82 5.19 7.06
N ILE A 139 12.92 4.20 7.00
CA ILE A 139 12.99 2.95 7.78
C ILE A 139 14.35 2.23 7.68
N ASN A 140 15.07 2.44 6.57
CA ASN A 140 16.41 1.92 6.33
C ASN A 140 17.53 2.65 7.09
N ARG A 141 17.27 3.66 7.94
CA ARG A 141 18.31 4.38 8.71
C ARG A 141 18.51 3.91 10.14
N THR A 142 17.77 2.89 10.57
CA THR A 142 17.85 2.36 11.94
C THR A 142 18.23 0.88 11.93
N PRO A 143 18.92 0.36 12.96
CA PRO A 143 19.27 -1.05 13.05
C PRO A 143 18.07 -2.02 12.94
N PRO A 144 18.30 -3.28 12.50
CA PRO A 144 17.24 -4.28 12.29
C PRO A 144 16.34 -4.54 13.50
N LYS A 145 16.86 -4.36 14.72
CA LYS A 145 16.08 -4.58 15.96
C LYS A 145 14.94 -3.57 16.09
N THR A 146 15.16 -2.30 15.76
CA THR A 146 14.12 -1.27 15.82
C THR A 146 13.16 -1.38 14.65
N GLN A 147 13.67 -1.71 13.45
CA GLN A 147 12.82 -2.05 12.30
C GLN A 147 11.82 -3.17 12.65
N SER A 148 12.31 -4.21 13.33
CA SER A 148 11.50 -5.35 13.76
C SER A 148 10.35 -4.95 14.68
N ALA A 149 10.52 -3.94 15.55
CA ALA A 149 9.47 -3.50 16.45
C ALA A 149 8.25 -2.91 15.70
N LEU A 150 8.49 -2.10 14.66
CA LEU A 150 7.42 -1.61 13.78
C LEU A 150 6.79 -2.76 12.97
N LEU A 151 7.61 -3.64 12.41
CA LEU A 151 7.13 -4.75 11.59
C LEU A 151 6.32 -5.78 12.41
N GLU A 152 6.65 -5.98 13.68
CA GLU A 152 5.87 -6.80 14.61
C GLU A 152 4.51 -6.16 14.87
N ALA A 153 4.48 -4.85 15.18
CA ALA A 153 3.24 -4.10 15.35
C ALA A 153 2.33 -4.17 14.11
N MET A 154 2.91 -4.13 12.90
CA MET A 154 2.19 -4.31 11.64
C MET A 154 1.54 -5.69 11.49
N GLN A 155 2.22 -6.77 11.91
CA GLN A 155 1.69 -8.12 11.74
C GLN A 155 0.72 -8.52 12.85
N GLU A 156 1.02 -8.13 14.09
CA GLU A 156 0.28 -8.57 15.26
C GLU A 156 -0.90 -7.65 15.60
N HIS A 157 -0.93 -6.42 15.06
CA HIS A 157 -1.91 -5.38 15.42
C HIS A 157 -1.97 -5.09 16.94
N ARG A 158 -0.90 -5.43 17.65
CA ARG A 158 -0.72 -5.24 19.09
C ARG A 158 0.76 -5.13 19.39
N VAL A 159 1.06 -4.58 20.55
CA VAL A 159 2.42 -4.38 21.05
C VAL A 159 2.50 -4.96 22.45
N THR A 160 3.58 -5.69 22.74
CA THR A 160 3.83 -6.22 24.09
C THR A 160 4.98 -5.46 24.74
N VAL A 161 4.70 -4.75 25.83
CA VAL A 161 5.72 -4.03 26.62
C VAL A 161 5.68 -4.51 28.06
N ALA A 162 6.83 -4.91 28.61
CA ALA A 162 6.97 -5.40 29.98
C ALA A 162 5.94 -6.49 30.38
N GLY A 163 5.60 -7.38 29.44
CA GLY A 163 4.63 -8.46 29.65
C GLY A 163 3.15 -8.05 29.56
N ARG A 164 2.85 -6.78 29.25
CA ARG A 164 1.49 -6.28 29.02
C ARG A 164 1.23 -6.11 27.52
N VAL A 165 0.07 -6.57 27.07
CA VAL A 165 -0.35 -6.48 25.66
C VAL A 165 -1.26 -5.26 25.47
N PHE A 166 -0.94 -4.44 24.48
CA PHE A 166 -1.70 -3.26 24.09
C PHE A 166 -2.16 -3.39 22.64
N THR A 167 -3.45 -3.22 22.38
CA THR A 167 -4.01 -3.33 21.02
C THR A 167 -3.88 -1.99 20.29
N LEU A 168 -3.54 -2.03 19.00
CA LEU A 168 -3.44 -0.85 18.15
C LEU A 168 -4.83 -0.37 17.71
N PRO A 169 -5.02 0.94 17.45
CA PRO A 169 -6.29 1.47 16.96
C PRO A 169 -6.64 0.87 15.60
N SER A 170 -7.93 0.73 15.30
CA SER A 170 -8.43 0.24 14.01
C SER A 170 -9.23 1.34 13.30
N PRO A 171 -9.02 1.59 11.99
CA PRO A 171 -8.05 0.93 11.11
C PRO A 171 -6.60 1.29 11.49
N PHE A 172 -5.66 0.37 11.21
CA PHE A 172 -4.23 0.55 11.41
C PHE A 172 -3.49 0.44 10.08
N PHE A 173 -2.87 1.53 9.64
CA PHE A 173 -2.11 1.61 8.39
C PHE A 173 -0.72 2.16 8.65
N VAL A 174 0.27 1.56 7.99
CA VAL A 174 1.67 1.99 8.06
C VAL A 174 2.14 2.25 6.65
N LEU A 175 2.67 3.45 6.43
CA LEU A 175 3.43 3.79 5.23
C LEU A 175 4.88 3.97 5.64
N ALA A 176 5.74 3.02 5.27
CA ALA A 176 7.17 3.18 5.44
C ALA A 176 7.76 3.86 4.21
N THR A 177 8.77 4.72 4.38
CA THR A 177 9.50 5.33 3.27
C THR A 177 10.95 4.88 3.24
N GLN A 178 11.50 4.75 2.04
CA GLN A 178 12.93 4.53 1.82
C GLN A 178 13.47 5.61 0.88
N ASN A 179 14.64 6.14 1.21
CA ASN A 179 15.40 7.02 0.34
C ASN A 179 16.40 6.17 -0.46
N PRO A 180 16.31 6.13 -1.80
CA PRO A 180 17.19 5.30 -2.62
C PRO A 180 18.61 5.87 -2.79
N ILE A 181 18.84 7.15 -2.47
CA ILE A 181 20.11 7.84 -2.77
C ILE A 181 21.13 7.70 -1.62
N GLU A 182 20.66 7.75 -0.37
CA GLU A 182 21.53 7.66 0.80
C GLU A 182 21.95 6.22 1.03
N GLN A 183 23.22 5.90 0.78
CA GLN A 183 23.80 4.57 1.01
C GLN A 183 24.57 4.48 2.34
N GLU A 184 25.12 5.60 2.82
CA GLU A 184 25.87 5.64 4.08
C GLU A 184 24.95 5.53 5.30
N GLY A 185 25.30 4.65 6.24
CA GLY A 185 24.53 4.48 7.49
C GLY A 185 23.15 3.85 7.29
N THR A 186 22.93 3.13 6.17
CA THR A 186 21.67 2.44 5.91
C THR A 186 21.74 0.94 6.15
N TYR A 187 20.63 0.40 6.65
CA TYR A 187 20.35 -1.00 6.90
C TYR A 187 19.20 -1.42 5.99
N ALA A 188 19.54 -2.09 4.89
CA ALA A 188 18.56 -2.63 3.96
C ALA A 188 17.60 -3.57 4.71
N LEU A 189 16.30 -3.43 4.43
CA LEU A 189 15.30 -4.38 4.91
C LEU A 189 15.54 -5.73 4.22
N PRO A 190 15.75 -6.82 4.96
CA PRO A 190 15.75 -8.15 4.39
C PRO A 190 14.44 -8.43 3.65
N GLU A 191 14.50 -9.31 2.66
CA GLU A 191 13.43 -9.67 1.75
C GLU A 191 12.23 -10.24 2.53
N ALA A 192 12.50 -11.00 3.59
CA ALA A 192 11.48 -11.49 4.51
C ALA A 192 10.73 -10.36 5.25
N GLN A 193 11.36 -9.21 5.45
CA GLN A 193 10.75 -8.01 6.02
C GLN A 193 10.01 -7.20 4.96
N LEU A 194 10.60 -7.00 3.78
CA LEU A 194 9.94 -6.38 2.64
C LEU A 194 8.63 -7.09 2.27
N ASP A 195 8.61 -8.42 2.33
CA ASP A 195 7.44 -9.24 2.01
C ASP A 195 6.24 -8.97 2.96
N ARG A 196 6.45 -8.35 4.13
CA ARG A 196 5.36 -7.93 5.04
C ARG A 196 4.60 -6.70 4.55
N PHE A 197 5.18 -5.92 3.64
CA PHE A 197 4.49 -4.81 2.99
C PHE A 197 3.65 -5.34 1.83
N MET A 198 2.39 -4.95 1.79
CA MET A 198 1.48 -5.33 0.71
C MET A 198 1.96 -4.73 -0.61
N PHE A 199 2.16 -3.41 -0.62
CA PHE A 199 2.53 -2.65 -1.81
C PHE A 199 3.91 -2.00 -1.68
N PHE A 200 4.64 -2.01 -2.80
CA PHE A 200 5.80 -1.20 -3.06
C PHE A 200 5.44 -0.13 -4.09
N ILE A 201 5.48 1.13 -3.67
CA ILE A 201 5.00 2.26 -4.45
C ILE A 201 6.18 3.16 -4.80
N HIS A 202 6.48 3.26 -6.09
CA HIS A 202 7.44 4.22 -6.60
C HIS A 202 6.78 5.59 -6.79
N VAL A 203 7.49 6.63 -6.38
CA VAL A 203 7.12 8.04 -6.60
C VAL A 203 8.19 8.65 -7.48
N GLU A 204 7.80 9.04 -8.69
CA GLU A 204 8.67 9.69 -9.67
C GLU A 204 8.63 11.22 -9.50
N TYR A 205 9.60 11.89 -10.12
CA TYR A 205 9.56 13.34 -10.20
C TYR A 205 8.32 13.80 -10.97
N PRO A 206 7.64 14.86 -10.49
CA PRO A 206 6.55 15.47 -11.23
C PRO A 206 7.02 15.97 -12.60
N THR A 207 6.11 15.99 -13.56
CA THR A 207 6.33 16.61 -14.86
C THR A 207 6.56 18.11 -14.71
N ARG A 208 7.19 18.74 -15.70
CA ARG A 208 7.39 20.21 -15.72
C ARG A 208 6.09 20.99 -15.48
N ALA A 209 4.96 20.50 -16.00
CA ALA A 209 3.66 21.14 -15.82
C ALA A 209 3.18 21.05 -14.37
N GLU A 210 3.33 19.88 -13.75
CA GLU A 210 3.03 19.64 -12.33
C GLU A 210 3.97 20.44 -11.42
N GLU A 211 5.28 20.46 -11.68
CA GLU A 211 6.25 21.30 -10.96
C GLU A 211 5.88 22.78 -11.02
N SER A 212 5.50 23.25 -12.21
CA SER A 212 5.07 24.64 -12.38
C SER A 212 3.81 24.95 -11.57
N ARG A 213 2.89 23.99 -11.45
CA ARG A 213 1.70 24.12 -10.58
C ARG A 213 2.09 24.09 -9.10
N ILE A 214 2.93 23.14 -8.68
CA ILE A 214 3.46 23.05 -7.32
C ILE A 214 4.09 24.38 -6.92
N ALA A 215 4.96 24.93 -7.77
CA ALA A 215 5.62 26.21 -7.51
C ALA A 215 4.62 27.37 -7.36
N ARG A 216 3.55 27.41 -8.16
CA ARG A 216 2.52 28.48 -8.05
C ARG A 216 1.61 28.31 -6.84
N GLU A 217 1.17 27.09 -6.58
CA GLU A 217 0.14 26.77 -5.59
C GLU A 217 0.71 26.67 -4.16
N THR A 218 2.00 26.34 -4.00
CA THR A 218 2.62 26.17 -2.67
C THR A 218 3.43 27.37 -2.16
N THR A 219 3.81 28.33 -3.02
CA THR A 219 4.69 29.46 -2.62
C THR A 219 3.95 30.76 -2.30
N GLY A 220 2.69 30.91 -2.73
CA GLY A 220 2.02 32.22 -2.79
C GLY A 220 0.80 32.42 -1.88
N GLY A 221 0.44 31.46 -1.00
CA GLY A 221 -0.79 31.56 -0.22
C GLY A 221 -0.88 30.62 0.98
N LYS A 222 -1.99 30.71 1.73
CA LYS A 222 -2.30 29.74 2.79
C LYS A 222 -2.61 28.37 2.16
N PRO A 223 -2.14 27.26 2.75
CA PRO A 223 -2.51 25.94 2.28
C PRO A 223 -4.05 25.78 2.35
N PRO A 224 -4.67 25.11 1.37
CA PRO A 224 -6.11 24.92 1.38
C PRO A 224 -6.51 24.03 2.56
N GLU A 225 -7.61 24.38 3.23
CA GLU A 225 -8.20 23.55 4.26
C GLU A 225 -8.91 22.35 3.62
N LEU A 226 -8.53 21.15 4.06
CA LEU A 226 -9.10 19.89 3.57
C LEU A 226 -10.37 19.55 4.36
N LYS A 227 -11.40 19.09 3.66
CA LYS A 227 -12.62 18.58 4.29
C LYS A 227 -12.39 17.17 4.86
N HIS A 228 -12.95 16.95 6.05
CA HIS A 228 -13.15 15.62 6.62
C HIS A 228 -14.30 14.93 5.89
N LEU A 229 -14.00 13.90 5.09
CA LEU A 229 -14.98 13.22 4.25
C LEU A 229 -15.38 11.85 4.78
N LEU A 230 -14.47 11.16 5.48
CA LEU A 230 -14.71 9.85 6.08
C LEU A 230 -14.27 9.84 7.54
N HIS A 231 -14.79 8.87 8.29
CA HIS A 231 -14.34 8.53 9.64
C HIS A 231 -13.93 7.05 9.74
N ALA A 232 -13.27 6.69 10.85
CA ALA A 232 -12.74 5.35 11.09
C ALA A 232 -13.78 4.24 10.89
N GLU A 233 -15.01 4.42 11.39
CA GLU A 233 -16.10 3.44 11.30
C GLU A 233 -16.53 3.17 9.86
N GLN A 234 -16.57 4.22 9.03
CA GLN A 234 -16.90 4.07 7.60
C GLN A 234 -15.80 3.27 6.88
N ILE A 235 -14.54 3.55 7.20
CA ILE A 235 -13.39 2.85 6.60
C ILE A 235 -13.41 1.37 6.98
N LEU A 236 -13.70 1.05 8.25
CA LEU A 236 -13.84 -0.34 8.70
C LEU A 236 -14.99 -1.05 7.97
N ARG A 237 -16.14 -0.39 7.83
CA ARG A 237 -17.27 -0.91 7.04
C ARG A 237 -16.88 -1.17 5.59
N TYR A 238 -16.14 -0.27 4.95
CA TYR A 238 -15.67 -0.46 3.59
C TYR A 238 -14.65 -1.60 3.47
N GLN A 239 -13.73 -1.74 4.42
CA GLN A 239 -12.79 -2.87 4.46
C GLN A 239 -13.54 -4.22 4.56
N ASP A 240 -14.62 -4.29 5.34
CA ASP A 240 -15.45 -5.51 5.45
C ASP A 240 -16.22 -5.82 4.16
N VAL A 241 -16.67 -4.79 3.45
CA VAL A 241 -17.30 -4.95 2.12
C VAL A 241 -16.29 -5.43 1.09
N VAL A 242 -15.10 -4.82 1.03
CA VAL A 242 -14.00 -5.22 0.14
C VAL A 242 -13.65 -6.70 0.31
N GLN A 243 -13.60 -7.21 1.56
CA GLN A 243 -13.32 -8.61 1.82
C GLN A 243 -14.37 -9.59 1.27
N ARG A 244 -15.62 -9.14 1.17
CA ARG A 244 -16.76 -9.94 0.70
C ARG A 244 -16.95 -9.88 -0.81
N VAL A 245 -16.22 -9.00 -1.53
CA VAL A 245 -16.29 -8.96 -2.98
C VAL A 245 -15.83 -10.30 -3.57
N PRO A 246 -16.70 -10.98 -4.33
CA PRO A 246 -16.40 -12.28 -4.94
C PRO A 246 -15.24 -12.17 -5.93
N VAL A 247 -14.46 -13.25 -6.01
CA VAL A 247 -13.34 -13.39 -6.94
C VAL A 247 -13.60 -14.67 -7.72
N PRO A 248 -13.84 -14.59 -9.04
CA PRO A 248 -14.02 -15.78 -9.86
C PRO A 248 -12.80 -16.70 -9.81
N ASP A 249 -13.02 -18.02 -9.89
CA ASP A 249 -11.95 -19.01 -9.84
C ASP A 249 -10.89 -18.77 -10.92
N HIS A 250 -11.30 -18.38 -12.14
CA HIS A 250 -10.35 -18.07 -13.21
C HIS A 250 -9.41 -16.90 -12.88
N VAL A 251 -9.85 -15.92 -12.08
CA VAL A 251 -9.00 -14.80 -11.63
C VAL A 251 -8.03 -15.29 -10.55
N VAL A 252 -8.48 -16.18 -9.65
CA VAL A 252 -7.60 -16.82 -8.66
C VAL A 252 -6.52 -17.64 -9.35
N GLU A 253 -6.90 -18.48 -10.32
CA GLU A 253 -5.97 -19.27 -11.13
C GLU A 253 -5.00 -18.39 -11.92
N ALA A 254 -5.48 -17.27 -12.49
CA ALA A 254 -4.60 -16.31 -13.16
C ALA A 254 -3.57 -15.69 -12.21
N ALA A 255 -3.96 -15.34 -10.97
CA ALA A 255 -3.05 -14.83 -9.96
C ALA A 255 -2.03 -15.89 -9.52
N VAL A 256 -2.46 -17.14 -9.35
CA VAL A 256 -1.58 -18.27 -9.04
C VAL A 256 -0.59 -18.50 -10.17
N ALA A 257 -1.06 -18.58 -11.42
CA ALA A 257 -0.22 -18.77 -12.60
C ALA A 257 0.81 -17.64 -12.76
N LEU A 258 0.39 -16.37 -12.58
CA LEU A 258 1.29 -15.22 -12.63
C LEU A 258 2.40 -15.34 -11.59
N VAL A 259 2.06 -15.64 -10.33
CA VAL A 259 3.05 -15.75 -9.25
C VAL A 259 3.97 -16.95 -9.46
N ARG A 260 3.46 -18.12 -9.88
CA ARG A 260 4.27 -19.31 -10.15
C ARG A 260 5.28 -19.07 -11.27
N LYS A 261 4.90 -18.36 -12.33
CA LYS A 261 5.81 -17.95 -13.42
C LYS A 261 7.02 -17.16 -12.93
N THR A 262 6.91 -16.43 -11.82
CA THR A 262 8.03 -15.65 -11.26
C THR A 262 9.12 -16.51 -10.60
N ARG A 263 8.88 -17.80 -10.37
CA ARG A 263 9.75 -18.67 -9.56
C ARG A 263 10.69 -19.47 -10.47
N PRO A 264 11.98 -19.09 -10.58
CA PRO A 264 12.88 -19.64 -11.61
C PRO A 264 13.14 -21.15 -11.51
N ARG A 265 12.86 -21.76 -10.35
CA ARG A 265 13.02 -23.21 -10.11
C ARG A 265 11.77 -24.04 -10.44
N GLU A 266 10.64 -23.41 -10.74
CA GLU A 266 9.41 -24.11 -11.08
C GLU A 266 9.31 -24.31 -12.61
N ALA A 267 8.59 -25.37 -13.02
CA ALA A 267 8.41 -25.70 -14.44
C ALA A 267 7.64 -24.62 -15.21
N ASP A 268 6.77 -23.88 -14.51
CA ASP A 268 5.92 -22.84 -15.08
C ASP A 268 6.70 -21.56 -15.46
N ALA A 269 7.94 -21.41 -14.96
CA ALA A 269 8.74 -20.22 -15.22
C ALA A 269 9.26 -20.20 -16.67
N PRO A 270 9.04 -19.11 -17.43
CA PRO A 270 9.60 -18.97 -18.76
C PRO A 270 11.13 -19.01 -18.78
N ASP A 271 11.73 -19.54 -19.84
CA ASP A 271 13.19 -19.67 -19.92
C ASP A 271 13.92 -18.33 -19.91
N TRP A 272 13.30 -17.27 -20.43
CA TRP A 272 13.84 -15.91 -20.34
C TRP A 272 13.89 -15.41 -18.88
N LEU A 273 12.93 -15.80 -18.05
CA LEU A 273 12.85 -15.37 -16.65
C LEU A 273 13.93 -16.05 -15.81
N LYS A 274 14.19 -17.33 -16.05
CA LYS A 274 15.25 -18.10 -15.37
C LYS A 274 16.63 -17.49 -15.53
N LYS A 275 16.86 -16.75 -16.62
CA LYS A 275 18.13 -16.05 -16.89
C LYS A 275 18.30 -14.78 -16.06
N TRP A 276 17.20 -14.16 -15.64
CA TRP A 276 17.22 -12.82 -15.03
C TRP A 276 16.82 -12.80 -13.56
N VAL A 277 16.05 -13.79 -13.09
CA VAL A 277 15.48 -13.80 -11.73
C VAL A 277 16.18 -14.84 -10.87
N THR A 278 16.68 -14.41 -9.70
CA THR A 278 17.25 -15.29 -8.66
C THR A 278 16.16 -15.86 -7.76
N TRP A 279 15.18 -15.03 -7.39
CA TRP A 279 14.14 -15.38 -6.44
C TRP A 279 12.79 -14.78 -6.85
N GLY A 280 11.75 -15.61 -6.82
CA GLY A 280 10.39 -15.23 -7.22
C GLY A 280 9.45 -15.01 -6.05
N ALA A 281 8.23 -14.58 -6.37
CA ALA A 281 7.23 -14.22 -5.39
C ALA A 281 6.61 -15.46 -4.69
N GLY A 282 6.44 -15.36 -3.36
CA GLY A 282 5.84 -16.42 -2.53
C GLY A 282 4.30 -16.40 -2.50
N PRO A 283 3.66 -17.31 -1.74
CA PRO A 283 2.20 -17.37 -1.62
C PRO A 283 1.54 -16.10 -1.09
N ARG A 284 2.26 -15.31 -0.28
CA ARG A 284 1.78 -14.01 0.23
C ARG A 284 1.50 -13.02 -0.91
N ALA A 285 2.24 -13.09 -2.01
CA ALA A 285 1.98 -12.29 -3.19
C ALA A 285 0.59 -12.57 -3.78
N ILE A 286 0.17 -13.84 -3.83
CA ILE A 286 -1.17 -14.23 -4.30
C ILE A 286 -2.23 -13.61 -3.40
N GLN A 287 -2.05 -13.70 -2.07
CA GLN A 287 -3.00 -13.10 -1.12
C GLN A 287 -3.13 -11.59 -1.31
N TYR A 288 -2.01 -10.87 -1.50
CA TYR A 288 -2.02 -9.43 -1.71
C TYR A 288 -2.54 -9.03 -3.09
N LEU A 289 -2.28 -9.82 -4.13
CA LEU A 289 -2.89 -9.64 -5.45
C LEU A 289 -4.41 -9.72 -5.35
N ILE A 290 -4.95 -10.75 -4.70
CA ILE A 290 -6.40 -10.91 -4.55
C ILE A 290 -7.02 -9.82 -3.67
N ARG A 291 -6.41 -9.49 -2.53
CA ARG A 291 -6.89 -8.40 -1.66
C ARG A 291 -6.84 -7.04 -2.36
N GLY A 292 -5.76 -6.77 -3.09
CA GLY A 292 -5.59 -5.55 -3.88
C GLY A 292 -6.61 -5.46 -5.01
N ALA A 293 -6.82 -6.56 -5.75
CA ALA A 293 -7.79 -6.62 -6.83
C ALA A 293 -9.23 -6.44 -6.33
N ARG A 294 -9.58 -7.00 -5.16
CA ARG A 294 -10.86 -6.71 -4.50
C ARG A 294 -11.02 -5.22 -4.20
N ALA A 295 -10.01 -4.61 -3.57
CA ALA A 295 -10.06 -3.20 -3.22
C ALA A 295 -10.15 -2.30 -4.47
N HIS A 296 -9.37 -2.59 -5.51
CA HIS A 296 -9.43 -1.89 -6.80
C HIS A 296 -10.82 -2.02 -7.45
N ALA A 297 -11.35 -3.25 -7.58
CA ALA A 297 -12.68 -3.49 -8.14
C ALA A 297 -13.77 -2.71 -7.38
N THR A 298 -13.67 -2.69 -6.04
CA THR A 298 -14.64 -2.00 -5.17
C THR A 298 -14.57 -0.48 -5.34
N LEU A 299 -13.36 0.08 -5.47
CA LEU A 299 -13.16 1.52 -5.71
C LEU A 299 -13.76 1.98 -7.04
N GLU A 300 -13.65 1.14 -8.07
CA GLU A 300 -14.28 1.39 -9.38
C GLU A 300 -15.81 1.14 -9.37
N GLY A 301 -16.35 0.66 -8.24
CA GLY A 301 -17.76 0.34 -8.06
C GLY A 301 -18.20 -0.97 -8.69
N SER A 302 -17.26 -1.88 -8.95
CA SER A 302 -17.54 -3.24 -9.41
C SER A 302 -17.97 -4.12 -8.23
N TYR A 303 -18.87 -5.07 -8.52
CA TYR A 303 -19.36 -6.07 -7.57
C TYR A 303 -18.61 -7.40 -7.67
N LEU A 304 -17.67 -7.52 -8.61
CA LEU A 304 -16.93 -8.74 -8.91
C LEU A 304 -15.53 -8.34 -9.36
N VAL A 305 -14.51 -9.09 -8.92
CA VAL A 305 -13.14 -8.90 -9.39
C VAL A 305 -12.97 -9.42 -10.80
N ARG A 306 -12.26 -8.65 -11.63
CA ARG A 306 -11.90 -8.95 -13.01
C ARG A 306 -10.39 -9.09 -13.16
N GLN A 307 -9.96 -9.58 -14.32
CA GLN A 307 -8.55 -9.69 -14.66
C GLN A 307 -7.85 -8.32 -14.65
N GLU A 308 -8.53 -7.26 -15.11
CA GLU A 308 -8.01 -5.89 -15.12
C GLU A 308 -7.64 -5.40 -13.71
N ASP A 309 -8.42 -5.77 -12.69
CA ASP A 309 -8.16 -5.41 -11.29
C ASP A 309 -6.89 -6.10 -10.76
N LEU A 310 -6.63 -7.33 -11.21
CA LEU A 310 -5.42 -8.07 -10.88
C LEU A 310 -4.18 -7.41 -11.51
N GLU A 311 -4.29 -7.01 -12.78
CA GLU A 311 -3.21 -6.33 -13.50
C GLU A 311 -2.89 -4.96 -12.89
N ALA A 312 -3.90 -4.20 -12.49
CA ALA A 312 -3.75 -2.87 -11.89
C ALA A 312 -2.91 -2.89 -10.60
N VAL A 313 -2.98 -3.98 -9.83
CA VAL A 313 -2.22 -4.14 -8.57
C VAL A 313 -0.96 -5.01 -8.71
N ALA A 314 -0.68 -5.55 -9.90
CA ALA A 314 0.42 -6.48 -10.10
C ALA A 314 1.79 -5.86 -9.81
N HIS A 315 2.07 -4.66 -10.35
CA HIS A 315 3.31 -3.94 -10.09
C HIS A 315 3.54 -3.68 -8.60
N PRO A 316 2.65 -2.96 -7.89
CA PRO A 316 2.92 -2.66 -6.49
C PRO A 316 3.01 -3.91 -5.61
N VAL A 317 2.38 -5.03 -5.97
CA VAL A 317 2.54 -6.28 -5.21
C VAL A 317 3.85 -7.01 -5.55
N LEU A 318 4.27 -7.04 -6.81
CA LEU A 318 5.33 -7.96 -7.23
C LEU A 318 6.73 -7.35 -7.23
N THR A 319 6.88 -6.02 -7.33
CA THR A 319 8.18 -5.37 -7.52
C THR A 319 9.23 -5.76 -6.48
N HIS A 320 8.90 -5.74 -5.19
CA HIS A 320 9.82 -6.12 -4.10
C HIS A 320 9.87 -7.61 -3.80
N ARG A 321 9.14 -8.43 -4.57
CA ARG A 321 9.06 -9.89 -4.40
C ARG A 321 9.76 -10.66 -5.51
N ILE A 322 10.25 -9.96 -6.52
CA ILE A 322 11.03 -10.51 -7.63
C ILE A 322 12.43 -9.92 -7.51
N LEU A 323 13.42 -10.77 -7.23
CA LEU A 323 14.81 -10.37 -7.13
C LEU A 323 15.54 -10.73 -8.42
N THR A 324 15.99 -9.71 -9.14
CA THR A 324 16.81 -9.89 -10.34
C THR A 324 18.26 -10.21 -9.98
N ASN A 325 18.97 -10.93 -10.85
CA ASN A 325 20.38 -11.27 -10.69
C ASN A 325 21.31 -10.20 -11.29
N PHE A 326 22.62 -10.34 -11.07
CA PHE A 326 23.62 -9.40 -11.60
C PHE A 326 23.60 -9.30 -13.13
N GLN A 327 23.28 -10.38 -13.85
CA GLN A 327 23.18 -10.35 -15.30
C GLN A 327 22.03 -9.44 -15.75
N ALA A 328 20.85 -9.59 -15.15
CA ALA A 328 19.71 -8.73 -15.41
C ALA A 328 20.06 -7.26 -15.12
N GLN A 329 20.74 -6.97 -14.01
CA GLN A 329 21.19 -5.61 -13.69
C GLN A 329 22.15 -5.05 -14.76
N ALA A 330 23.10 -5.86 -15.23
CA ALA A 330 24.03 -5.46 -16.29
C ALA A 330 23.33 -5.21 -17.65
N GLU A 331 22.25 -5.94 -17.93
CA GLU A 331 21.40 -5.76 -19.10
C GLU A 331 20.33 -4.65 -18.92
N GLY A 332 20.31 -3.98 -17.77
CA GLY A 332 19.33 -2.94 -17.45
C GLY A 332 17.91 -3.46 -17.21
N VAL A 333 17.77 -4.77 -16.91
CA VAL A 333 16.51 -5.46 -16.64
C VAL A 333 16.15 -5.37 -15.15
N SER A 334 15.08 -4.64 -14.87
CA SER A 334 14.50 -4.45 -13.53
C SER A 334 13.33 -5.40 -13.26
N SER A 335 12.97 -5.56 -11.98
CA SER A 335 11.78 -6.32 -11.58
C SER A 335 10.50 -5.78 -12.22
N THR A 336 10.39 -4.46 -12.39
CA THR A 336 9.28 -3.80 -13.11
C THR A 336 9.15 -4.31 -14.53
N GLN A 337 10.25 -4.36 -15.30
CA GLN A 337 10.24 -4.86 -16.68
C GLN A 337 9.94 -6.35 -16.78
N VAL A 338 10.37 -7.14 -15.78
CA VAL A 338 9.99 -8.56 -15.68
C VAL A 338 8.48 -8.69 -15.50
N ILE A 339 7.87 -7.87 -14.64
CA ILE A 339 6.43 -7.85 -14.40
C ILE A 339 5.68 -7.41 -15.68
N ASP A 340 6.11 -6.33 -16.33
CA ASP A 340 5.52 -5.84 -17.59
C ASP A 340 5.43 -6.96 -18.63
N ARG A 341 6.54 -7.69 -18.81
CA ARG A 341 6.60 -8.80 -19.77
C ARG A 341 5.67 -9.95 -19.38
N LEU A 342 5.61 -10.33 -18.10
CA LEU A 342 4.69 -11.37 -17.63
C LEU A 342 3.22 -11.00 -17.86
N LEU A 343 2.85 -9.73 -17.61
CA LEU A 343 1.49 -9.24 -17.84
C LEU A 343 1.16 -9.20 -19.33
N GLN A 344 2.10 -8.78 -20.18
CA GLN A 344 1.92 -8.79 -21.63
C GLN A 344 1.73 -10.21 -22.18
N GLU A 345 2.50 -11.18 -21.71
CA GLU A 345 2.36 -12.59 -22.08
C GLU A 345 1.02 -13.16 -21.58
N ALA A 346 0.56 -12.77 -20.38
CA ALA A 346 -0.74 -13.18 -19.85
C ALA A 346 -1.91 -12.66 -20.72
N ARG A 347 -1.87 -11.40 -21.15
CA ARG A 347 -2.85 -10.81 -22.07
C ARG A 347 -2.89 -11.52 -23.42
N SER A 348 -1.71 -11.88 -23.94
CA SER A 348 -1.57 -12.51 -25.26
C SER A 348 -1.98 -13.99 -25.26
N GLY A 349 -1.76 -14.70 -24.14
CA GLY A 349 -2.14 -16.11 -24.00
C GLY A 349 -3.61 -16.34 -23.67
N GLY A 350 -4.33 -15.34 -23.13
CA GLY A 350 -5.75 -15.43 -22.77
C GLY A 350 -6.75 -15.33 -23.94
N GLY A 351 -6.28 -15.17 -25.17
CA GLY A 351 -7.12 -15.06 -26.37
C GLY A 351 -7.54 -16.38 -27.01
N HIS A 352 -7.03 -17.52 -26.54
CA HIS A 352 -7.33 -18.86 -27.07
C HIS A 352 -7.64 -19.82 -25.91
N ALA A 353 -8.87 -19.77 -25.39
CA ALA A 353 -9.49 -20.86 -24.65
C ALA A 353 -11.00 -20.82 -24.90
#